data_AF-A0A537JKZ1-F1
#
_entry.id   AF-A0A537JKZ1-F1
#
_cell.length_a   1.000
_cell.length_b   1.000
_cell.length_c   1.000
_cell.angle_alpha   90.00
_cell.angle_beta   90.00
_cell.angle_gamma   90.00
#
_symmetry.space_group_name_H-M   'P 1'
#
loop_
_entity.id
_entity.type
_entity.pdbx_description
1 polymer ?
#
loop_
_entity_poly.entity_id
_entity_poly.type
_entity_poly.pdbx_seq_one_letter_code
_entity_poly.pdbx_strand_id
1 'polypeptide(L)'
;MPSYCEQLLEANPGSFITLERTATNQFHRFFLCYYASAKGFASCKPLLGVDGTHLRSHYQGILLTATATDAGGQLFPVASSISKTKKTGYGSLNNCGQSSLSMFLTFWSKKTRWSSSQIAPAAKGLHEGVPVIFPLAAHGYCLKHLEKNLKSTYKNPTLVTLLWKMAAAKTPCEFDELFEKFQEINPKAAEWLLGEADPRYWVDCYFPSRRYGHYTSNIAESLNSWLLTAREQPLRPMMETIRMKLMDWFAHRREEGTKMQANQFVSKLPSNFVKLWTTREDILFTMHSTPSMKFTHDKLAKTTWSIS
;
A
#
# COMPACT_ATOMS: atom_id res chain seq x y z
N MET A 1 -9.39 -5.11 -23.34
CA MET A 1 -8.35 -5.05 -22.28
C MET A 1 -6.95 -4.91 -22.86
N PRO A 2 -6.49 -5.73 -23.84
CA PRO A 2 -5.16 -5.58 -24.43
C PRO A 2 -4.89 -4.18 -25.02
N SER A 3 -5.78 -3.70 -25.89
CA SER A 3 -5.69 -2.35 -26.48
C SER A 3 -5.69 -1.22 -25.45
N TYR A 4 -6.34 -1.41 -24.30
CA TYR A 4 -6.29 -0.43 -23.20
C TYR A 4 -4.90 -0.39 -22.55
N CYS A 5 -4.24 -1.54 -22.40
CA CYS A 5 -2.89 -1.60 -21.84
C CYS A 5 -1.88 -0.95 -22.80
N GLU A 6 -2.01 -1.19 -24.11
CA GLU A 6 -1.17 -0.56 -25.14
C GLU A 6 -1.28 0.96 -25.11
N GLN A 7 -2.51 1.49 -25.11
CA GLN A 7 -2.76 2.93 -25.04
C GLN A 7 -2.24 3.56 -23.73
N LEU A 8 -2.33 2.84 -22.61
CA LEU A 8 -1.75 3.30 -21.34
C LEU A 8 -0.23 3.38 -21.39
N LEU A 9 0.44 2.40 -22.01
CA LEU A 9 1.90 2.39 -22.17
C LEU A 9 2.37 3.47 -23.14
N GLU A 10 1.63 3.69 -24.23
CA GLU A 10 1.89 4.78 -25.18
C GLU A 10 1.79 6.15 -24.50
N ALA A 11 0.74 6.37 -23.70
CA ALA A 11 0.55 7.62 -22.98
C ALA A 11 1.49 7.78 -21.77
N ASN A 12 1.95 6.69 -21.15
CA ASN A 12 2.83 6.73 -19.98
C ASN A 12 4.03 5.78 -20.16
N PRO A 13 4.99 6.15 -21.05
CA PRO A 13 6.17 5.32 -21.32
C PRO A 13 6.96 4.97 -20.06
N GLY A 14 7.41 3.73 -19.98
CA GLY A 14 8.15 3.20 -18.82
C GLY A 14 7.27 2.71 -17.67
N SER A 15 5.94 2.79 -17.77
CA SER A 15 5.03 2.17 -16.82
C SER A 15 5.09 0.64 -16.93
N PHE A 16 4.80 -0.04 -15.84
CA PHE A 16 4.78 -1.50 -15.77
C PHE A 16 3.34 -1.98 -15.78
N ILE A 17 2.97 -2.67 -16.86
CA ILE A 17 1.63 -3.24 -17.03
C ILE A 17 1.78 -4.71 -17.37
N THR A 18 1.01 -5.55 -16.66
CA THR A 18 0.86 -6.95 -17.04
C THR A 18 -0.60 -7.31 -17.09
N LEU A 19 -1.00 -7.97 -18.18
CA LEU A 19 -2.33 -8.51 -18.37
C LEU A 19 -2.21 -10.01 -18.65
N GLU A 20 -2.70 -10.81 -17.72
CA GLU A 20 -2.73 -12.25 -17.87
C GLU A 20 -4.14 -12.75 -18.17
N ARG A 21 -4.20 -13.75 -19.04
CA ARG A 21 -5.43 -14.38 -19.52
C ARG A 21 -5.34 -15.88 -19.34
N THR A 22 -6.48 -16.53 -19.15
CA THR A 22 -6.57 -18.00 -19.15
C THR A 22 -6.29 -18.57 -20.54
N ALA A 23 -6.08 -19.88 -20.65
CA ALA A 23 -6.00 -20.58 -21.93
C ALA A 23 -7.24 -20.34 -22.82
N THR A 24 -8.40 -20.11 -22.21
CA THR A 24 -9.66 -19.77 -22.87
C THR A 24 -9.83 -18.26 -23.14
N ASN A 25 -8.74 -17.48 -23.08
CA ASN A 25 -8.70 -16.04 -23.35
C ASN A 25 -9.58 -15.18 -22.42
N GLN A 26 -9.95 -15.70 -21.24
CA GLN A 26 -10.66 -14.92 -20.23
C GLN A 26 -9.67 -14.15 -19.36
N PHE A 27 -10.07 -12.98 -18.87
CA PHE A 27 -9.26 -12.22 -17.91
C PHE A 27 -8.95 -13.06 -16.66
N HIS A 28 -7.68 -13.04 -16.25
CA HIS A 28 -7.19 -13.72 -15.06
C HIS A 28 -6.61 -12.73 -14.04
N ARG A 29 -5.60 -11.96 -14.46
CA ARG A 29 -4.89 -10.99 -13.61
C ARG A 29 -4.52 -9.74 -14.38
N PHE A 30 -4.45 -8.62 -13.66
CA PHE A 30 -3.91 -7.36 -14.15
C PHE A 30 -3.05 -6.70 -13.09
N PHE A 31 -1.94 -6.09 -13.51
CA PHE A 31 -1.05 -5.33 -12.68
C PHE A 31 -0.69 -4.00 -13.35
N LEU A 32 -0.61 -2.93 -12.56
CA LEU A 32 -0.23 -1.60 -13.01
C LEU A 32 0.61 -0.87 -11.97
N CYS A 33 1.79 -0.42 -12.40
CA CYS A 33 2.60 0.58 -11.73
C CYS A 33 2.98 1.67 -12.74
N TYR A 34 2.50 2.90 -12.51
CA TYR A 34 2.92 4.02 -13.35
C TYR A 34 4.40 4.32 -13.17
N TYR A 35 5.07 4.72 -14.24
CA TYR A 35 6.48 5.12 -14.16
C TYR A 35 6.73 6.23 -13.13
N ALA A 36 5.82 7.20 -13.06
CA ALA A 36 5.86 8.27 -12.07
C ALA A 36 5.75 7.73 -10.63
N SER A 37 4.85 6.80 -10.37
CA SER A 37 4.73 6.13 -9.06
C SER A 37 6.00 5.36 -8.70
N ALA A 38 6.53 4.59 -9.65
CA ALA A 38 7.78 3.85 -9.53
C ALA A 38 8.96 4.75 -9.12
N LYS A 39 9.12 5.89 -9.80
CA LYS A 39 10.17 6.87 -9.49
C LYS A 39 9.92 7.62 -8.19
N GLY A 40 8.70 8.11 -7.97
CA GLY A 40 8.35 8.88 -6.77
C GLY A 40 8.45 8.06 -5.49
N PHE A 41 8.20 6.76 -5.56
CA PHE A 41 8.37 5.85 -4.44
C PHE A 41 9.83 5.84 -3.92
N ALA A 42 10.83 6.02 -4.77
CA ALA A 42 12.24 6.07 -4.33
C ALA A 42 12.54 7.25 -3.38
N SER A 43 11.68 8.28 -3.38
CA SER A 43 11.73 9.44 -2.49
C SER A 43 10.78 9.33 -1.29
N CYS A 44 10.04 8.22 -1.17
CA CYS A 44 9.15 7.95 -0.05
C CYS A 44 9.90 7.33 1.14
N LYS A 45 9.25 7.32 2.30
CA LYS A 45 9.68 6.48 3.43
C LYS A 45 9.62 5.02 2.96
N PRO A 46 10.57 4.16 3.38
CA PRO A 46 10.63 2.75 2.96
C PRO A 46 9.64 1.88 3.71
N LEU A 47 8.38 2.29 3.67
CA LEU A 47 7.25 1.62 4.26
C LEU A 47 6.21 1.43 3.16
N LEU A 48 5.75 0.19 3.00
CA LEU A 48 4.78 -0.16 1.97
C LEU A 48 3.54 -0.76 2.63
N GLY A 49 2.47 0.01 2.69
CA GLY A 49 1.14 -0.51 3.02
C GLY A 49 0.58 -1.33 1.87
N VAL A 50 0.20 -2.58 2.13
CA VAL A 50 -0.47 -3.43 1.15
C VAL A 50 -1.78 -3.91 1.74
N ASP A 51 -2.88 -3.64 1.04
CA ASP A 51 -4.20 -4.10 1.48
C ASP A 51 -5.03 -4.58 0.30
N GLY A 52 -5.77 -5.66 0.56
CA GLY A 52 -6.60 -6.35 -0.42
C GLY A 52 -8.06 -6.14 -0.12
N THR A 53 -8.85 -5.87 -1.15
CA THR A 53 -10.27 -5.63 -0.98
C THR A 53 -11.08 -6.36 -2.04
N HIS A 54 -12.19 -6.97 -1.62
CA HIS A 54 -13.07 -7.67 -2.53
C HIS A 54 -13.77 -6.70 -3.47
N LEU A 55 -13.79 -7.06 -4.75
CA LEU A 55 -14.61 -6.41 -5.76
C LEU A 55 -16.08 -6.73 -5.48
N ARG A 56 -16.95 -5.73 -5.63
CA ARG A 56 -18.40 -5.85 -5.40
C ARG A 56 -19.20 -6.00 -6.68
N SER A 57 -18.56 -5.78 -7.84
CA SER A 57 -19.20 -6.01 -9.13
C SER A 57 -19.44 -7.51 -9.37
N HIS A 58 -20.14 -7.85 -10.45
CA HIS A 58 -20.29 -9.25 -10.91
C HIS A 58 -18.94 -9.97 -11.10
N TYR A 59 -17.84 -9.21 -11.13
CA TYR A 59 -16.50 -9.73 -11.10
C TYR A 59 -16.08 -10.11 -9.67
N GLN A 60 -16.26 -11.38 -9.31
CA GLN A 60 -15.79 -11.94 -8.04
C GLN A 60 -14.24 -12.00 -8.02
N GLY A 61 -13.61 -10.90 -7.63
CA GLY A 61 -12.16 -10.75 -7.60
C GLY A 61 -11.67 -9.93 -6.42
N ILE A 62 -10.36 -9.71 -6.40
CA ILE A 62 -9.66 -8.92 -5.38
C ILE A 62 -8.92 -7.79 -6.08
N LEU A 63 -9.09 -6.56 -5.57
CA LEU A 63 -8.23 -5.42 -5.86
C LEU A 63 -7.21 -5.30 -4.72
N LEU A 64 -5.94 -5.50 -5.04
CA LEU A 64 -4.82 -5.25 -4.15
C LEU A 64 -4.21 -3.89 -4.49
N THR A 65 -3.95 -3.09 -3.46
CA THR A 65 -3.26 -1.81 -3.64
C THR A 65 -2.02 -1.74 -2.78
N ALA A 66 -0.99 -1.10 -3.33
CA ALA A 66 0.25 -0.81 -2.64
C ALA A 66 0.39 0.71 -2.48
N THR A 67 0.65 1.14 -1.26
CA THR A 67 0.68 2.55 -0.86
C THR A 67 1.90 2.79 0.02
N ALA A 68 2.61 3.87 -0.25
CA ALA A 68 3.71 4.33 0.60
C ALA A 68 3.33 5.62 1.33
N THR A 69 4.24 6.12 2.14
CA THR A 69 4.17 7.49 2.67
C THR A 69 5.36 8.28 2.20
N ASP A 70 5.12 9.49 1.72
CA ASP A 70 6.22 10.39 1.36
C ASP A 70 6.95 10.92 2.61
N ALA A 71 7.99 11.73 2.39
CA ALA A 71 8.75 12.35 3.47
C ALA A 71 7.86 13.20 4.41
N GLY A 72 6.82 13.84 3.87
CA GLY A 72 5.83 14.63 4.61
C GLY A 72 4.78 13.79 5.36
N GLY A 73 4.81 12.45 5.23
CA GLY A 73 3.85 11.55 5.86
C GLY A 73 2.51 11.44 5.13
N GLN A 74 2.39 12.02 3.94
CA GLN A 74 1.21 11.92 3.10
C GLN A 74 1.22 10.59 2.32
N LEU A 75 0.04 10.08 2.00
CA LEU A 75 -0.09 8.85 1.23
C LEU A 75 0.49 9.02 -0.19
N PHE A 76 1.08 7.95 -0.70
CA PHE A 76 1.64 7.90 -2.03
C PHE A 76 1.24 6.58 -2.70
N PRO A 77 0.29 6.60 -3.65
CA PRO A 77 -0.13 5.38 -4.34
C PRO A 77 1.02 4.84 -5.22
N VAL A 78 1.43 3.60 -4.98
CA VAL A 78 2.56 2.98 -5.67
C VAL A 78 2.07 2.16 -6.87
N ALA A 79 1.11 1.28 -6.66
CA ALA A 79 0.58 0.42 -7.71
C ALA A 79 -0.66 -0.36 -7.28
N SER A 80 -1.31 -1.00 -8.25
CA SER A 80 -2.50 -1.81 -8.03
C SER A 80 -2.46 -3.11 -8.83
N SER A 81 -3.15 -4.12 -8.33
CA SER A 81 -3.40 -5.37 -9.06
C SER A 81 -4.82 -5.85 -8.87
N ILE A 82 -5.34 -6.51 -9.90
CA ILE A 82 -6.69 -7.07 -9.93
C ILE A 82 -6.57 -8.54 -10.30
N SER A 83 -7.18 -9.42 -9.52
CA SER A 83 -7.19 -10.86 -9.78
C SER A 83 -8.59 -11.45 -9.67
N LYS A 84 -8.94 -12.36 -10.59
CA LYS A 84 -10.15 -13.17 -10.50
C LYS A 84 -9.90 -14.38 -9.60
N THR A 85 -10.67 -14.55 -8.52
CA THR A 85 -10.52 -15.68 -7.59
C THR A 85 -11.84 -16.43 -7.43
N LYS A 86 -11.84 -17.76 -7.59
CA LYS A 86 -13.03 -18.62 -7.36
C LYS A 86 -13.12 -19.20 -5.93
N LYS A 87 -12.15 -18.98 -5.04
CA LYS A 87 -12.14 -19.51 -3.68
C LYS A 87 -12.24 -18.39 -2.65
N THR A 88 -13.13 -18.57 -1.67
CA THR A 88 -13.29 -17.74 -0.49
C THR A 88 -12.29 -18.18 0.58
N GLY A 89 -11.59 -17.22 1.19
CA GLY A 89 -10.57 -17.46 2.22
C GLY A 89 -9.19 -16.90 1.85
N TYR A 90 -8.54 -16.24 2.81
CA TYR A 90 -7.23 -15.61 2.67
C TYR A 90 -6.11 -16.59 2.25
N GLY A 91 -6.33 -17.90 2.39
CA GLY A 91 -5.53 -18.97 1.80
C GLY A 91 -5.65 -19.11 0.27
N SER A 92 -6.09 -18.07 -0.45
CA SER A 92 -6.05 -17.92 -1.92
C SER A 92 -4.99 -16.90 -2.39
N LEU A 93 -4.23 -16.30 -1.47
CA LEU A 93 -3.05 -15.47 -1.79
C LEU A 93 -1.82 -16.31 -2.18
N ASN A 94 -1.84 -17.60 -1.87
CA ASN A 94 -0.81 -18.60 -2.17
C ASN A 94 -0.59 -18.87 -3.68
N ASN A 95 -1.38 -18.30 -4.60
CA ASN A 95 -1.08 -18.36 -6.04
C ASN A 95 -1.34 -17.04 -6.81
N CYS A 96 -2.32 -16.23 -6.41
CA CYS A 96 -2.68 -15.01 -7.16
C CYS A 96 -1.97 -13.76 -6.63
N GLY A 97 -1.91 -13.58 -5.32
CA GLY A 97 -1.14 -12.51 -4.68
C GLY A 97 0.36 -12.64 -4.96
N GLN A 98 0.92 -13.85 -4.88
CA GLN A 98 2.33 -14.10 -5.18
C GLN A 98 2.74 -13.70 -6.61
N SER A 99 1.86 -13.85 -7.61
CA SER A 99 2.18 -13.54 -9.03
C SER A 99 2.20 -12.05 -9.36
N SER A 100 1.15 -11.29 -9.00
CA SER A 100 1.11 -9.83 -9.16
C SER A 100 2.24 -9.15 -8.38
N LEU A 101 2.65 -9.77 -7.27
CA LEU A 101 3.67 -9.28 -6.36
C LEU A 101 5.09 -9.74 -6.72
N SER A 102 5.25 -10.87 -7.44
CA SER A 102 6.51 -11.19 -8.13
C SER A 102 6.86 -10.15 -9.19
N MET A 103 5.85 -9.51 -9.79
CA MET A 103 6.04 -8.42 -10.74
C MET A 103 6.48 -7.13 -10.05
N PHE A 104 5.97 -6.86 -8.84
CA PHE A 104 6.54 -5.84 -7.96
C PHE A 104 8.00 -6.17 -7.62
N LEU A 105 8.31 -7.36 -7.13
CA LEU A 105 9.68 -7.73 -6.75
C LEU A 105 10.66 -7.72 -7.94
N THR A 106 10.21 -8.15 -9.12
CA THR A 106 11.00 -8.09 -10.37
C THR A 106 11.24 -6.64 -10.79
N PHE A 107 10.25 -5.76 -10.62
CA PHE A 107 10.40 -4.32 -10.86
C PHE A 107 11.41 -3.71 -9.86
N TRP A 108 11.26 -3.98 -8.57
CA TRP A 108 12.08 -3.40 -7.51
C TRP A 108 13.54 -3.88 -7.55
N SER A 109 13.76 -5.19 -7.72
CA SER A 109 15.11 -5.78 -7.82
C SER A 109 15.92 -5.26 -9.01
N LYS A 110 15.26 -4.84 -10.10
CA LYS A 110 15.93 -4.40 -11.33
C LYS A 110 16.11 -2.88 -11.45
N LYS A 111 15.41 -2.06 -10.64
CA LYS A 111 15.28 -0.62 -10.93
C LYS A 111 15.38 0.34 -9.74
N THR A 112 15.38 -0.10 -8.48
CA THR A 112 15.50 0.79 -7.32
C THR A 112 16.80 0.57 -6.55
N ARG A 113 17.30 1.65 -5.89
CA ARG A 113 18.51 1.63 -5.05
C ARG A 113 18.25 1.06 -3.64
N TRP A 114 17.01 0.63 -3.37
CA TRP A 114 16.53 0.16 -2.08
C TRP A 114 16.62 -1.36 -2.04
N SER A 115 17.33 -1.93 -1.06
CA SER A 115 17.31 -3.37 -0.84
C SER A 115 15.95 -3.78 -0.29
N SER A 116 15.47 -4.98 -0.65
CA SER A 116 14.22 -5.56 -0.11
C SER A 116 14.21 -5.60 1.43
N SER A 117 15.38 -5.59 2.07
CA SER A 117 15.55 -5.51 3.52
C SER A 117 15.13 -4.19 4.16
N GLN A 118 14.97 -3.13 3.38
CA GLN A 118 14.58 -1.81 3.89
C GLN A 118 13.07 -1.58 3.88
N ILE A 119 12.31 -2.37 3.11
CA ILE A 119 10.86 -2.24 3.02
C ILE A 119 10.23 -2.87 4.25
N ALA A 120 9.36 -2.14 4.94
CA ALA A 120 8.47 -2.71 5.94
C ALA A 120 7.04 -2.80 5.41
N PRO A 121 6.52 -4.00 5.08
CA PRO A 121 5.12 -4.16 4.70
C PRO A 121 4.19 -3.96 5.90
N ALA A 122 3.25 -3.02 5.77
CA ALA A 122 2.11 -2.89 6.67
C ALA A 122 0.90 -3.56 6.02
N ALA A 123 0.61 -4.80 6.41
CA ALA A 123 -0.45 -5.59 5.78
C ALA A 123 -1.43 -6.16 6.80
N LYS A 124 -2.72 -6.14 6.45
CA LYS A 124 -3.81 -6.72 7.25
C LYS A 124 -4.07 -8.14 6.78
N GLY A 125 -4.01 -9.12 7.69
CA GLY A 125 -4.33 -10.52 7.39
C GLY A 125 -3.39 -11.23 6.40
N LEU A 126 -2.25 -10.62 6.04
CA LEU A 126 -1.34 -11.10 4.98
C LEU A 126 -0.13 -11.91 5.51
N HIS A 127 -0.20 -12.32 6.78
CA HIS A 127 0.89 -12.92 7.55
C HIS A 127 1.63 -14.09 6.87
N GLU A 128 0.91 -14.96 6.15
CA GLU A 128 1.53 -16.11 5.46
C GLU A 128 2.14 -15.76 4.09
N GLY A 129 1.58 -14.75 3.40
CA GLY A 129 2.04 -14.39 2.05
C GLY A 129 3.27 -13.50 2.08
N VAL A 130 3.33 -12.55 3.03
CA VAL A 130 4.39 -11.54 3.07
C VAL A 130 5.80 -12.13 3.16
N PRO A 131 6.11 -13.13 4.01
CA PRO A 131 7.45 -13.71 4.07
C PRO A 131 7.86 -14.44 2.78
N VAL A 132 6.91 -15.01 2.04
CA VAL A 132 7.18 -15.63 0.73
C VAL A 132 7.55 -14.56 -0.31
N ILE A 133 6.98 -13.37 -0.15
CA ILE A 133 7.06 -12.29 -1.13
C ILE A 133 8.24 -11.37 -0.81
N PHE A 134 8.37 -10.91 0.42
CA PHE A 134 9.48 -10.08 0.87
C PHE A 134 10.25 -10.83 1.97
N PRO A 135 11.02 -11.88 1.62
CA PRO A 135 11.69 -12.73 2.60
C PRO A 135 12.72 -11.97 3.46
N LEU A 136 13.19 -10.82 2.97
CA LEU A 136 14.13 -9.96 3.67
C LEU A 136 13.46 -8.75 4.35
N ALA A 137 12.16 -8.50 4.11
CA ALA A 137 11.48 -7.34 4.66
C ALA A 137 11.09 -7.53 6.13
N ALA A 138 11.25 -6.46 6.89
CA ALA A 138 10.75 -6.39 8.26
C ALA A 138 9.20 -6.33 8.26
N HIS A 139 8.53 -7.37 8.73
CA HIS A 139 7.06 -7.41 8.79
C HIS A 139 6.54 -6.87 10.13
N GLY A 140 5.62 -5.91 10.13
CA GLY A 140 5.04 -5.34 11.35
C GLY A 140 3.58 -5.73 11.55
N TYR A 141 3.21 -6.14 12.77
CA TYR A 141 1.82 -6.33 13.16
C TYR A 141 1.09 -4.99 13.22
N CYS A 142 -0.18 -5.01 12.81
CA CYS A 142 -1.08 -3.88 12.98
C CYS A 142 -1.60 -3.86 14.43
N LEU A 143 -1.21 -2.83 15.18
CA LEU A 143 -1.52 -2.68 16.59
C LEU A 143 -3.03 -2.58 16.87
N LYS A 144 -3.83 -2.17 15.87
CA LYS A 144 -5.30 -2.15 15.97
C LYS A 144 -5.90 -3.54 16.16
N HIS A 145 -5.27 -4.61 15.68
CA HIS A 145 -5.72 -5.98 15.96
C HIS A 145 -5.45 -6.38 17.40
N LEU A 146 -4.23 -6.09 17.89
CA LEU A 146 -3.87 -6.32 19.30
C LEU A 146 -4.77 -5.50 20.23
N GLU A 147 -5.03 -4.24 19.91
CA GLU A 147 -5.98 -3.39 20.63
C GLU A 147 -7.38 -4.00 20.66
N LYS A 148 -7.88 -4.49 19.52
CA LYS A 148 -9.23 -5.09 19.42
C LYS A 148 -9.34 -6.31 20.32
N ASN A 149 -8.38 -7.22 20.26
CA ASN A 149 -8.37 -8.45 21.06
C ASN A 149 -8.23 -8.13 22.56
N LEU A 150 -7.33 -7.19 22.90
CA LEU A 150 -7.15 -6.72 24.28
C LEU A 150 -8.44 -6.10 24.84
N LYS A 151 -9.12 -5.26 24.04
CA LYS A 151 -10.41 -4.65 24.41
C LYS A 151 -11.51 -5.69 24.59
N SER A 152 -11.62 -6.68 23.71
CA SER A 152 -12.69 -7.69 23.81
C SER A 152 -12.52 -8.58 25.04
N THR A 153 -11.28 -8.93 25.38
CA THR A 153 -10.98 -9.91 26.44
C THR A 153 -10.91 -9.26 27.82
N TYR A 154 -10.18 -8.15 27.97
CA TYR A 154 -9.87 -7.57 29.29
C TYR A 154 -10.64 -6.29 29.60
N LYS A 155 -11.24 -5.64 28.58
CA LYS A 155 -12.13 -4.47 28.70
C LYS A 155 -11.55 -3.31 29.55
N ASN A 156 -10.23 -3.16 29.60
CA ASN A 156 -9.55 -2.13 30.38
C ASN A 156 -8.89 -1.08 29.46
N PRO A 157 -9.30 0.20 29.51
CA PRO A 157 -8.76 1.26 28.64
C PRO A 157 -7.33 1.68 29.00
N THR A 158 -6.90 1.49 30.25
CA THR A 158 -5.52 1.77 30.69
C THR A 158 -4.54 0.80 30.04
N LEU A 159 -4.90 -0.49 29.94
CA LEU A 159 -4.10 -1.48 29.22
C LEU A 159 -3.96 -1.11 27.74
N VAL A 160 -5.02 -0.63 27.10
CA VAL A 160 -4.94 -0.13 25.71
C VAL A 160 -3.96 1.04 25.61
N THR A 161 -4.06 2.01 26.52
CA THR A 161 -3.15 3.16 26.53
C THR A 161 -1.69 2.74 26.68
N LEU A 162 -1.41 1.80 27.59
CA LEU A 162 -0.08 1.24 27.78
C LEU A 162 0.41 0.44 26.57
N LEU A 163 -0.46 -0.34 25.92
CA LEU A 163 -0.13 -1.04 24.67
C LEU A 163 0.40 -0.08 23.61
N TRP A 164 -0.26 1.06 23.41
CA TRP A 164 0.18 2.08 22.45
C TRP A 164 1.49 2.75 22.84
N LYS A 165 1.72 2.99 24.14
CA LYS A 165 3.00 3.52 24.64
C LYS A 165 4.14 2.52 24.47
N MET A 166 3.93 1.26 24.85
CA MET A 166 4.89 0.16 24.67
C MET A 166 5.27 0.02 23.20
N ALA A 167 4.29 0.02 22.29
CA ALA A 167 4.55 -0.07 20.86
C ALA A 167 5.44 1.08 20.33
N ALA A 168 5.32 2.27 20.92
CA ALA A 168 6.07 3.46 20.53
C ALA A 168 7.43 3.61 21.23
N ALA A 169 7.74 2.76 22.21
CA ALA A 169 8.97 2.82 23.00
C ALA A 169 10.22 2.81 22.10
N LYS A 170 11.17 3.71 22.41
CA LYS A 170 12.38 3.92 21.61
C LYS A 170 13.59 3.17 22.16
N THR A 171 13.52 2.69 23.40
CA THR A 171 14.57 1.89 24.03
C THR A 171 13.98 0.63 24.68
N PRO A 172 14.77 -0.44 24.84
CA PRO A 172 14.36 -1.61 25.63
C PRO A 172 13.96 -1.25 27.07
N CYS A 173 14.74 -0.39 27.73
CA CYS A 173 14.45 0.08 29.09
C CYS A 173 13.06 0.75 29.20
N GLU A 174 12.72 1.64 28.27
CA GLU A 174 11.40 2.28 28.23
C GLU A 174 10.28 1.26 28.01
N PHE A 175 10.52 0.24 27.16
CA PHE A 175 9.56 -0.84 26.96
C PHE A 175 9.37 -1.65 28.25
N ASP A 176 10.46 -2.04 28.91
CA ASP A 176 10.43 -2.87 30.12
C ASP A 176 9.68 -2.15 31.25
N GLU A 177 9.96 -0.87 31.49
CA GLU A 177 9.23 -0.04 32.47
C GLU A 177 7.72 0.08 32.18
N LEU A 178 7.35 0.17 30.90
CA LEU A 178 5.95 0.22 30.50
C LEU A 178 5.27 -1.14 30.59
N PHE A 179 6.02 -2.22 30.33
CA PHE A 179 5.55 -3.59 30.40
C PHE A 179 5.34 -4.03 31.86
N GLU A 180 6.22 -3.65 32.77
CA GLU A 180 6.04 -3.84 34.22
C GLU A 180 4.73 -3.22 34.70
N LYS A 181 4.47 -1.94 34.35
CA LYS A 181 3.19 -1.27 34.65
C LYS A 181 1.98 -1.98 34.04
N PHE A 182 2.14 -2.53 32.83
CA PHE A 182 1.08 -3.30 32.18
C PHE A 182 0.80 -4.61 32.93
N GLN A 183 1.85 -5.29 33.38
CA GLN A 183 1.79 -6.54 34.14
C GLN A 183 1.22 -6.32 35.55
N GLU A 184 1.58 -5.25 36.24
CA GLU A 184 1.02 -4.88 37.55
C GLU A 184 -0.51 -4.71 37.50
N ILE A 185 -1.03 -4.11 36.42
CA ILE A 185 -2.47 -3.92 36.23
C ILE A 185 -3.17 -5.24 35.94
N ASN A 186 -2.59 -6.08 35.08
CA ASN A 186 -3.17 -7.37 34.74
C ASN A 186 -2.11 -8.38 34.26
N PRO A 187 -1.64 -9.27 35.16
CA PRO A 187 -0.64 -10.27 34.80
C PRO A 187 -1.09 -11.23 33.69
N LYS A 188 -2.38 -11.59 33.67
CA LYS A 188 -2.95 -12.47 32.64
C LYS A 188 -3.00 -11.80 31.27
N ALA A 189 -3.17 -10.48 31.21
CA ALA A 189 -3.10 -9.74 29.97
C ALA A 189 -1.66 -9.65 29.44
N ALA A 190 -0.68 -9.52 30.34
CA ALA A 190 0.74 -9.50 29.98
C ALA A 190 1.18 -10.85 29.41
N GLU A 191 0.81 -11.95 30.07
CA GLU A 191 1.05 -13.31 29.59
C GLU A 191 0.42 -13.55 28.21
N TRP A 192 -0.86 -13.19 28.05
CA TRP A 192 -1.54 -13.28 26.75
C TRP A 192 -0.83 -12.47 25.67
N LEU A 193 -0.43 -11.23 25.96
CA LEU A 193 0.17 -10.34 24.97
C LEU A 193 1.50 -10.92 24.43
N LEU A 194 2.36 -11.45 25.31
CA LEU A 194 3.61 -12.08 24.90
C LEU A 194 3.40 -13.42 24.18
N GLY A 195 2.35 -14.17 24.54
CA GLY A 195 1.97 -15.41 23.84
C GLY A 195 1.36 -15.16 22.45
N GLU A 196 0.60 -14.08 22.29
CA GLU A 196 -0.07 -13.72 21.03
C GLU A 196 0.88 -13.04 20.05
N ALA A 197 1.78 -12.17 20.54
CA ALA A 197 2.58 -11.31 19.68
C ALA A 197 3.98 -11.04 20.22
N ASP A 198 4.97 -11.56 19.51
CA ASP A 198 6.38 -11.25 19.75
C ASP A 198 6.67 -9.74 19.58
N PRO A 199 7.25 -9.06 20.59
CA PRO A 199 7.58 -7.64 20.58
C PRO A 199 8.33 -7.16 19.33
N ARG A 200 9.16 -8.03 18.70
CA ARG A 200 9.90 -7.71 17.48
C ARG A 200 9.00 -7.31 16.31
N TYR A 201 7.72 -7.65 16.33
CA TYR A 201 6.77 -7.32 15.26
C TYR A 201 5.86 -6.12 15.58
N TRP A 202 5.83 -5.61 16.80
CA TRP A 202 4.88 -4.55 17.18
C TRP A 202 5.47 -3.40 18.01
N VAL A 203 6.70 -3.55 18.52
CA VAL A 203 7.43 -2.53 19.30
C VAL A 203 8.52 -1.89 18.46
N ASP A 204 8.59 -0.56 18.46
CA ASP A 204 9.53 0.21 17.63
C ASP A 204 11.00 -0.10 17.93
N CYS A 205 11.41 -0.19 19.20
CA CYS A 205 12.81 -0.43 19.57
C CYS A 205 13.31 -1.84 19.23
N TYR A 206 12.42 -2.82 19.09
CA TYR A 206 12.74 -4.19 18.71
C TYR A 206 12.50 -4.48 17.23
N PHE A 207 11.89 -3.55 16.50
CA PHE A 207 11.58 -3.73 15.09
C PHE A 207 12.88 -3.71 14.27
N PRO A 208 13.12 -4.67 13.35
CA PRO A 208 14.37 -4.76 12.60
C PRO A 208 14.58 -3.64 11.57
N SER A 209 13.57 -2.80 11.34
CA SER A 209 13.63 -1.61 10.48
C SER A 209 13.02 -0.41 11.20
N ARG A 210 12.64 0.65 10.48
CA ARG A 210 11.94 1.81 11.04
C ARG A 210 10.47 1.77 10.65
N ARG A 211 9.58 1.92 11.63
CA ARG A 211 8.13 2.02 11.38
C ARG A 211 7.66 3.44 11.06
N TYR A 212 8.50 4.45 11.31
CA TYR A 212 8.19 5.88 11.07
C TYR A 212 6.88 6.34 11.72
N GLY A 213 6.51 5.78 12.89
CA GLY A 213 5.26 6.09 13.60
C GLY A 213 4.02 5.39 13.03
N HIS A 214 4.18 4.47 12.08
CA HIS A 214 3.08 3.70 11.51
C HIS A 214 2.90 2.37 12.25
N TYR A 215 2.00 2.39 13.23
CA TYR A 215 1.61 1.21 14.02
C TYR A 215 0.34 0.53 13.49
N THR A 216 -0.31 1.10 12.47
CA THR A 216 -1.58 0.63 11.91
C THR A 216 -1.48 0.35 10.42
N SER A 217 -2.44 -0.43 9.91
CA SER A 217 -2.67 -0.63 8.48
C SER A 217 -3.30 0.58 7.77
N ASN A 218 -3.42 1.75 8.43
CA ASN A 218 -4.13 2.91 7.88
C ASN A 218 -3.59 3.35 6.52
N ILE A 219 -2.27 3.28 6.29
CA ILE A 219 -1.67 3.64 5.00
C ILE A 219 -2.30 2.83 3.86
N ALA A 220 -2.55 1.54 4.10
CA ALA A 220 -3.12 0.64 3.14
C ALA A 220 -4.66 0.79 3.06
N GLU A 221 -5.32 0.92 4.22
CA GLU A 221 -6.78 1.05 4.32
C GLU A 221 -7.30 2.38 3.72
N SER A 222 -6.56 3.47 3.86
CA SER A 222 -6.96 4.79 3.36
C SER A 222 -7.03 4.83 1.83
N LEU A 223 -6.09 4.20 1.13
CA LEU A 223 -6.16 4.11 -0.33
C LEU A 223 -7.33 3.22 -0.78
N ASN A 224 -7.53 2.07 -0.12
CA ASN A 224 -8.65 1.20 -0.42
C ASN A 224 -10.02 1.85 -0.17
N SER A 225 -10.09 2.76 0.81
CA SER A 225 -11.27 3.59 1.07
C SER A 225 -11.50 4.60 -0.04
N TRP A 226 -10.44 5.25 -0.54
CA TRP A 226 -10.55 6.19 -1.66
C TRP A 226 -10.99 5.55 -2.98
N LEU A 227 -10.76 4.24 -3.13
CA LEU A 227 -11.16 3.42 -4.28
C LEU A 227 -12.48 2.66 -4.07
N LEU A 228 -13.25 2.96 -3.02
CA LEU A 228 -14.53 2.31 -2.74
C LEU A 228 -15.49 2.36 -3.92
N THR A 229 -15.66 3.52 -4.57
CA THR A 229 -16.60 3.65 -5.70
C THR A 229 -16.14 2.91 -6.96
N ALA A 230 -14.83 2.76 -7.16
CA ALA A 230 -14.29 2.05 -8.32
C ALA A 230 -14.60 0.54 -8.26
N ARG A 231 -14.62 -0.06 -7.06
CA ARG A 231 -14.75 -1.53 -6.89
C ARG A 231 -16.11 -2.10 -7.31
N GLU A 232 -17.12 -1.24 -7.40
CA GLU A 232 -18.50 -1.60 -7.76
C GLU A 232 -18.68 -1.61 -9.29
N GLN A 233 -17.72 -1.07 -10.02
CA GLN A 233 -17.77 -0.98 -11.47
C GLN A 233 -17.25 -2.26 -12.17
N PRO A 234 -17.61 -2.48 -13.44
CA PRO A 234 -16.92 -3.47 -14.28
C PRO A 234 -15.42 -3.16 -14.40
N LEU A 235 -14.63 -4.16 -14.78
CA LEU A 235 -13.16 -4.09 -14.77
C LEU A 235 -12.60 -2.85 -15.50
N ARG A 236 -13.05 -2.58 -16.73
CA ARG A 236 -12.49 -1.48 -17.52
C ARG A 236 -12.87 -0.09 -16.96
N PRO A 237 -14.14 0.21 -16.65
CA PRO A 237 -14.51 1.44 -15.96
C PRO A 237 -13.81 1.61 -14.59
N MET A 238 -13.65 0.53 -13.82
CA MET A 238 -12.92 0.55 -12.55
C MET A 238 -11.47 1.02 -12.74
N MET A 239 -10.77 0.44 -13.71
CA MET A 239 -9.39 0.80 -14.03
C MET A 239 -9.28 2.27 -14.48
N GLU A 240 -10.26 2.74 -15.23
CA GLU A 240 -10.32 4.14 -15.66
C GLU A 240 -10.58 5.09 -14.50
N THR A 241 -11.49 4.75 -13.59
CA THR A 241 -11.74 5.51 -12.36
C THR A 241 -10.48 5.57 -11.49
N ILE A 242 -9.77 4.45 -11.33
CA ILE A 242 -8.49 4.40 -10.60
C ILE A 242 -7.47 5.29 -11.30
N ARG A 243 -7.34 5.22 -12.63
CA ARG A 243 -6.44 6.08 -13.40
C ARG A 243 -6.75 7.55 -13.18
N MET A 244 -7.98 8.00 -13.39
CA MET A 244 -8.36 9.41 -13.23
C MET A 244 -8.05 9.91 -11.81
N LYS A 245 -8.44 9.15 -10.79
CA LYS A 245 -8.13 9.46 -9.39
C LYS A 245 -6.63 9.65 -9.15
N LEU A 246 -5.80 8.75 -9.67
CA LEU A 246 -4.34 8.85 -9.54
C LEU A 246 -3.77 10.05 -10.31
N MET A 247 -4.30 10.35 -11.50
CA MET A 247 -3.89 11.51 -12.30
C MET A 247 -4.17 12.82 -11.55
N ASP A 248 -5.38 12.98 -11.00
CA ASP A 248 -5.78 14.14 -10.22
C ASP A 248 -4.89 14.29 -8.97
N TRP A 249 -4.60 13.17 -8.30
CA TRP A 249 -3.68 13.14 -7.17
C TRP A 249 -2.30 13.67 -7.55
N PHE A 250 -1.68 13.12 -8.60
CA PHE A 250 -0.35 13.54 -9.02
C PHE A 250 -0.32 14.98 -9.54
N ALA A 251 -1.36 15.42 -10.25
CA ALA A 251 -1.49 16.80 -10.70
C ALA A 251 -1.54 17.78 -9.52
N HIS A 252 -2.36 17.50 -8.51
CA HIS A 252 -2.44 18.31 -7.30
C HIS A 252 -1.11 18.35 -6.54
N ARG A 253 -0.43 17.21 -6.39
CA ARG A 253 0.89 17.13 -5.76
C ARG A 253 1.97 17.91 -6.51
N ARG A 254 1.89 17.93 -7.84
CA ARG A 254 2.79 18.73 -8.69
C ARG A 254 2.61 20.22 -8.44
N GLU A 255 1.36 20.66 -8.34
CA GLU A 255 1.03 22.05 -8.06
C GLU A 255 1.51 22.48 -6.66
N GLU A 256 1.23 21.67 -5.64
CA GLU A 256 1.74 21.85 -4.28
C GLU A 256 3.27 21.96 -4.25
N GLY A 257 3.97 21.04 -4.93
CA GLY A 257 5.43 21.06 -5.03
C GLY A 257 5.96 22.33 -5.71
N THR A 258 5.27 22.82 -6.74
CA THR A 258 5.66 24.06 -7.45
C THR A 258 5.47 25.29 -6.55
N LYS A 259 4.37 25.34 -5.79
CA LYS A 259 4.11 26.42 -4.80
C LYS A 259 5.14 26.42 -3.67
N MET A 260 5.56 25.24 -3.21
CA MET A 260 6.60 25.10 -2.19
C MET A 260 8.00 25.50 -2.67
N GLN A 261 8.28 25.42 -3.98
CA GLN A 261 9.52 25.94 -4.55
C GLN A 261 9.49 27.47 -4.73
N ALA A 262 8.30 28.04 -4.97
CA ALA A 262 8.11 29.48 -5.11
C ALA A 262 8.15 30.24 -3.77
N ASN A 263 7.73 29.61 -2.67
CA ASN A 263 7.83 30.17 -1.32
C ASN A 263 9.03 29.56 -0.58
N GLN A 264 10.07 30.36 -0.30
CA GLN A 264 11.29 29.97 0.41
C GLN A 264 11.11 28.92 1.52
N PHE A 265 12.01 27.93 1.54
CA PHE A 265 12.18 26.91 2.58
C PHE A 265 12.11 27.50 4.00
N VAL A 266 10.93 27.43 4.63
CA VAL A 266 10.79 27.69 6.06
C VAL A 266 11.19 26.43 6.84
N SER A 267 12.47 26.44 7.26
CA SER A 267 13.00 25.87 8.51
C SER A 267 12.20 24.75 9.18
N LYS A 268 12.42 23.49 8.76
CA LYS A 268 12.17 22.31 9.63
C LYS A 268 12.87 21.01 9.22
N LEU A 269 14.04 21.08 8.56
CA LEU A 269 14.86 19.90 8.28
C LEU A 269 16.33 20.15 8.64
N PRO A 270 17.03 19.21 9.30
CA PRO A 270 18.45 19.34 9.56
C PRO A 270 19.24 19.50 8.26
N SER A 271 20.22 20.40 8.28
CA SER A 271 21.00 20.93 7.15
C SER A 271 21.69 19.86 6.28
N ASN A 272 21.87 18.66 6.82
CA ASN A 272 22.45 17.49 6.17
C ASN A 272 21.48 16.83 5.16
N PHE A 273 20.15 17.01 5.29
CA PHE A 273 19.17 16.52 4.33
C PHE A 273 19.05 17.44 3.10
N VAL A 274 19.19 18.75 3.29
CA VAL A 274 18.98 19.78 2.24
C VAL A 274 19.96 19.61 1.07
N LYS A 275 21.22 19.21 1.32
CA LYS A 275 22.22 18.99 0.28
C LYS A 275 21.87 17.86 -0.71
N LEU A 276 21.01 16.91 -0.35
CA LEU A 276 20.61 15.81 -1.25
C LEU A 276 19.49 16.21 -2.22
N TRP A 277 18.68 17.23 -1.89
CA TRP A 277 17.52 17.65 -2.68
C TRP A 277 17.85 18.75 -3.70
N THR A 278 18.95 19.50 -3.51
CA THR A 278 19.28 20.67 -4.34
C THR A 278 20.04 20.38 -5.63
N THR A 279 20.30 19.11 -5.97
CA THR A 279 21.07 18.72 -7.18
C THR A 279 20.25 18.01 -8.26
N ARG A 280 18.92 17.96 -8.18
CA ARG A 280 18.09 17.33 -9.22
C ARG A 280 16.97 18.25 -9.68
N GLU A 281 17.16 18.87 -10.84
CA GLU A 281 16.13 19.58 -11.61
C GLU A 281 15.01 18.64 -12.15
N ASP A 282 15.08 17.33 -11.87
CA ASP A 282 14.26 16.28 -12.51
C ASP A 282 12.95 15.88 -11.78
N ILE A 283 12.48 16.61 -10.76
CA ILE A 283 11.36 16.16 -9.90
C ILE A 283 9.99 16.70 -10.35
N LEU A 284 9.75 16.73 -11.67
CA LEU A 284 8.44 17.09 -12.25
C LEU A 284 7.98 15.98 -13.20
N PHE A 285 7.56 14.83 -12.64
CA PHE A 285 6.96 13.76 -13.44
C PHE A 285 5.49 14.07 -13.72
N THR A 286 5.16 14.29 -14.99
CA THR A 286 3.78 14.47 -15.46
C THR A 286 3.26 13.11 -15.95
N MET A 287 2.16 12.61 -15.38
CA MET A 287 1.41 11.52 -16.02
C MET A 287 0.48 12.15 -17.06
N HIS A 288 0.55 11.69 -18.30
CA HIS A 288 -0.19 12.31 -19.40
C HIS A 288 -1.60 11.72 -19.50
N SER A 289 -2.60 12.59 -19.60
CA SER A 289 -3.90 12.27 -20.18
C SER A 289 -3.85 12.65 -21.66
N THR A 290 -4.04 11.70 -22.56
CA THR A 290 -4.42 12.05 -23.93
C THR A 290 -5.91 12.41 -23.92
N PRO A 291 -6.32 13.62 -24.34
CA PRO A 291 -7.73 14.03 -24.40
C PRO A 291 -8.55 13.32 -25.50
N SER A 292 -8.02 12.26 -26.11
CA SER A 292 -8.61 11.60 -27.28
C SER A 292 -9.53 10.41 -26.96
N MET A 293 -9.73 10.03 -25.69
CA MET A 293 -10.86 9.17 -25.33
C MET A 293 -12.16 9.97 -25.23
N LYS A 294 -12.51 10.71 -26.29
CA LYS A 294 -13.88 11.20 -26.50
C LYS A 294 -14.75 9.99 -26.87
N PHE A 295 -15.33 9.34 -25.88
CA PHE A 295 -16.44 8.43 -26.13
C PHE A 295 -17.73 9.22 -25.97
N THR A 296 -18.39 9.50 -27.09
CA THR A 296 -19.75 10.01 -27.12
C THR A 296 -20.68 9.07 -26.35
N HIS A 297 -21.60 9.68 -25.62
CA HIS A 297 -22.50 9.05 -24.65
C HIS A 297 -23.48 8.01 -25.25
N ASP A 298 -23.42 7.76 -26.57
CA ASP A 298 -24.40 6.98 -27.33
C ASP A 298 -24.04 5.51 -27.58
N LYS A 299 -22.87 5.02 -27.15
CA LYS A 299 -22.49 3.59 -27.33
C LYS A 299 -22.56 2.72 -26.09
N LEU A 300 -23.12 3.22 -24.97
CA LEU A 300 -23.33 2.42 -23.74
C LEU A 300 -24.63 1.60 -23.73
N ALA A 301 -25.46 1.68 -24.77
CA ALA A 301 -26.80 1.06 -24.76
C ALA A 301 -26.99 -0.22 -25.61
N LYS A 302 -25.98 -0.71 -26.34
CA LYS A 302 -26.16 -1.92 -27.18
C LYS A 302 -24.94 -2.83 -27.19
N THR A 303 -24.76 -3.62 -26.14
CA THR A 303 -24.11 -4.94 -26.29
C THR A 303 -24.65 -5.88 -25.21
N THR A 304 -25.86 -6.36 -25.44
CA THR A 304 -26.35 -7.61 -24.86
C THR A 304 -25.44 -8.74 -25.34
N TRP A 305 -24.63 -9.30 -24.44
CA TRP A 305 -23.94 -10.56 -24.71
C TRP A 305 -24.91 -11.69 -24.33
N SER A 306 -25.42 -12.38 -25.34
CA SER A 306 -26.20 -13.60 -25.19
C SER A 306 -25.34 -14.71 -24.59
N ILE A 307 -25.92 -15.46 -23.66
CA ILE A 307 -25.34 -16.62 -22.99
C ILE A 307 -25.51 -17.85 -23.90
N SER A 308 -24.41 -18.52 -24.19
CA SER A 308 -24.31 -19.96 -24.44
C SER A 308 -22.94 -20.44 -24.02
#